data_AF-A0A9E6EHR9-F1
#
_entry.id   AF-A0A9E6EHR9-F1
#
_cell.length_a   1.000
_cell.length_b   1.000
_cell.length_c   1.000
_cell.angle_alpha   90.00
_cell.angle_beta   90.00
_cell.angle_gamma   90.00
#
_symmetry.space_group_name_H-M   'P 1'
#
loop_
_entity.id
_entity.type
_entity.pdbx_description
1 polymer ?
#
loop_
_entity_poly.entity_id
_entity_poly.type
_entity_poly.pdbx_seq_one_letter_code
_entity_poly.pdbx_strand_id
1 'polypeptide(L)'
;MHRFRKYILPLAGWLLSLPLTVQAGVITADPVDVGVSGQYFEATTDNNVVLHIPITAGPQGDTLQALSIDNYMWDDPPALEPADLAANNVKLWYLPVDTGTFNPGAAQLVGVFTFTASRGGYGWDLTGLSHWVGNGGALYVTVKISDSPTAGNACRFTVGSSNLLTAGGAFPGMDLPVSPPRLVITSVCPADHLTVSHTNTGQILLSTGQTFTPMQFRIANPDPDWPLTPLAPIFLSGLTLTVRDAAGSLIAPSSALDQIGVRDLDTGIFTLVSSLPAAAVPCYIPLSVSIQAADTRRLEIFGIACSNTTTVVAAFRLEWNAGTNLAAADAYLGTGVPVLALGDAFPMTSNLFSINYAAKQAQVFHTPVLPAGSVVLKGQTNVNPLNFTFINPGNSNTARIDVTRITLAVSDAAGNTLNPASVFSRMAIGGGILYGETTTLP
;
A
#
# COMPACT_ATOMS: atom_id res chain seq x y z
N MET A 1 61.97 -97.26 24.35
CA MET A 1 60.60 -97.64 24.77
C MET A 1 60.45 -97.16 26.21
N HIS A 2 59.47 -96.37 26.69
CA HIS A 2 58.14 -95.97 26.26
C HIS A 2 57.78 -94.54 26.74
N ARG A 3 57.22 -93.75 25.81
CA ARG A 3 56.20 -92.67 25.85
C ARG A 3 55.94 -91.86 27.15
N PHE A 4 56.21 -90.55 27.04
CA PHE A 4 55.64 -89.45 27.84
C PHE A 4 54.17 -89.17 27.45
N ARG A 5 53.28 -89.03 28.43
CA ARG A 5 51.91 -88.50 28.26
C ARG A 5 51.83 -87.05 28.77
N LYS A 6 51.38 -86.15 27.90
CA LYS A 6 51.00 -84.76 28.18
C LYS A 6 49.72 -84.70 29.01
N TYR A 7 49.68 -83.87 30.04
CA TYR A 7 48.44 -83.33 30.61
C TYR A 7 48.37 -81.84 30.26
N ILE A 8 47.33 -81.44 29.53
CA ILE A 8 46.97 -80.06 29.21
C ILE A 8 45.87 -79.67 30.21
N LEU A 9 46.13 -78.66 31.04
CA LEU A 9 45.12 -77.93 31.82
C LEU A 9 44.57 -76.78 30.98
N PRO A 10 43.25 -76.55 30.88
CA PRO A 10 42.72 -75.37 30.23
C PRO A 10 42.75 -74.18 31.20
N LEU A 11 43.52 -73.13 30.87
CA LEU A 11 43.33 -71.81 31.44
C LEU A 11 42.04 -71.23 30.85
N ALA A 12 40.98 -71.17 31.66
CA ALA A 12 39.80 -70.36 31.38
C ALA A 12 40.16 -68.89 31.62
N GLY A 13 40.43 -68.16 30.54
CA GLY A 13 40.66 -66.73 30.56
C GLY A 13 39.38 -65.97 30.93
N TRP A 14 39.35 -65.40 32.13
CA TRP A 14 38.40 -64.35 32.49
C TRP A 14 38.82 -63.06 31.76
N LEU A 15 38.27 -62.86 30.57
CA LEU A 15 38.26 -61.55 29.94
C LEU A 15 37.27 -60.66 30.71
N LEU A 16 37.79 -59.81 31.61
CA LEU A 16 37.05 -58.66 32.10
C LEU A 16 36.74 -57.75 30.91
N SER A 17 35.50 -57.81 30.41
CA SER A 17 34.95 -56.76 29.55
C SER A 17 34.65 -55.54 30.42
N LEU A 18 35.64 -54.65 30.57
CA LEU A 18 35.34 -53.29 31.01
C LEU A 18 34.44 -52.67 29.93
N PRO A 19 33.25 -52.13 30.28
CA PRO A 19 32.50 -51.33 29.32
C PRO A 19 33.37 -50.13 28.97
N LEU A 20 33.93 -50.15 27.76
CA LEU A 20 34.51 -48.96 27.16
C LEU A 20 33.30 -48.06 26.86
N THR A 21 32.98 -47.15 27.78
CA THR A 21 32.02 -46.08 27.52
C THR A 21 32.68 -45.19 26.47
N VAL A 22 32.47 -45.50 25.20
CA VAL A 22 32.76 -44.57 24.12
C VAL A 22 31.84 -43.39 24.38
N GLN A 23 32.41 -42.28 24.84
CA GLN A 23 31.70 -41.02 25.01
C GLN A 23 31.25 -40.59 23.60
N ALA A 24 30.01 -40.93 23.26
CA ALA A 24 29.36 -40.49 22.04
C ALA A 24 29.06 -39.00 22.22
N GLY A 25 29.90 -38.15 21.64
CA GLY A 25 29.69 -36.71 21.58
C GLY A 25 29.31 -36.25 20.17
N VAL A 26 29.14 -34.94 20.01
CA VAL A 26 29.00 -34.36 18.68
C VAL A 26 30.28 -34.55 17.87
N ILE A 27 30.14 -34.84 16.57
CA ILE A 27 31.23 -35.13 15.63
C ILE A 27 31.69 -33.84 14.94
N THR A 28 30.78 -33.03 14.39
CA THR A 28 31.08 -31.71 13.79
C THR A 28 29.93 -30.72 13.99
N ALA A 29 30.25 -29.43 13.98
CA ALA A 29 29.30 -28.32 14.05
C ALA A 29 29.88 -27.08 13.37
N ASP A 30 30.03 -27.16 12.05
CA ASP A 30 30.75 -26.16 11.26
C ASP A 30 29.74 -25.08 10.83
N PRO A 31 29.89 -23.82 11.26
CA PRO A 31 28.96 -22.77 10.88
C PRO A 31 28.99 -22.55 9.36
N VAL A 32 27.82 -22.37 8.77
CA VAL A 32 27.66 -22.07 7.34
C VAL A 32 27.15 -20.65 7.14
N ASP A 33 27.55 -20.06 6.02
CA ASP A 33 27.13 -18.70 5.64
C ASP A 33 25.61 -18.66 5.43
N VAL A 34 24.98 -17.63 6.00
CA VAL A 34 23.57 -17.35 5.80
C VAL A 34 23.40 -16.02 5.06
N GLY A 35 22.70 -16.08 3.93
CA GLY A 35 22.50 -14.92 3.06
C GLY A 35 23.69 -14.65 2.14
N VAL A 36 23.71 -13.44 1.57
CA VAL A 36 24.75 -12.98 0.64
C VAL A 36 25.32 -11.64 1.10
N SER A 37 26.61 -11.43 0.87
CA SER A 37 27.25 -10.14 1.18
C SER A 37 26.56 -9.00 0.42
N GLY A 38 26.12 -7.98 1.15
CA GLY A 38 25.32 -6.86 0.63
C GLY A 38 23.81 -7.04 0.73
N GLN A 39 23.31 -8.16 1.26
CA GLN A 39 21.90 -8.30 1.62
C GLN A 39 21.52 -7.30 2.72
N TYR A 40 20.30 -6.75 2.63
CA TYR A 40 19.80 -5.78 3.59
C TYR A 40 18.91 -6.43 4.65
N PHE A 41 19.00 -5.93 5.89
CA PHE A 41 18.01 -6.13 6.94
C PHE A 41 17.33 -4.81 7.26
N GLU A 42 16.00 -4.81 7.26
CA GLU A 42 15.20 -3.61 7.49
C GLU A 42 14.96 -3.37 8.97
N ALA A 43 14.71 -2.13 9.35
CA ALA A 43 14.27 -1.78 10.69
C ALA A 43 13.04 -2.62 11.08
N THR A 44 12.93 -2.99 12.36
CA THR A 44 11.84 -3.79 12.96
C THR A 44 11.74 -5.27 12.55
N THR A 45 12.44 -5.71 11.51
CA THR A 45 12.39 -7.11 11.04
C THR A 45 12.85 -8.08 12.14
N ASP A 46 12.09 -9.15 12.35
CA ASP A 46 12.33 -10.15 13.40
C ASP A 46 12.84 -11.47 12.81
N ASN A 47 13.58 -12.19 13.63
CA ASN A 47 14.14 -13.51 13.33
C ASN A 47 15.00 -13.55 12.05
N ASN A 48 15.72 -12.47 11.75
CA ASN A 48 16.70 -12.45 10.66
C ASN A 48 17.84 -13.41 10.97
N VAL A 49 18.01 -14.44 10.15
CA VAL A 49 19.05 -15.46 10.37
C VAL A 49 20.42 -14.85 10.10
N VAL A 50 21.31 -14.91 11.08
CA VAL A 50 22.68 -14.41 11.00
C VAL A 50 23.74 -15.51 11.18
N LEU A 51 23.33 -16.69 11.63
CA LEU A 51 24.19 -17.87 11.69
C LEU A 51 23.35 -19.15 11.56
N HIS A 52 23.87 -20.14 10.84
CA HIS A 52 23.35 -21.52 10.78
C HIS A 52 24.49 -22.48 11.10
N ILE A 53 24.27 -23.37 12.05
CA ILE A 53 25.26 -24.37 12.49
C ILE A 53 24.61 -25.77 12.39
N PRO A 54 24.82 -26.49 11.27
CA PRO A 54 24.43 -27.88 11.14
C PRO A 54 25.14 -28.75 12.19
N ILE A 55 24.44 -29.75 12.74
CA ILE A 55 24.97 -30.64 13.77
C ILE A 55 25.07 -32.06 13.23
N THR A 56 26.28 -32.61 13.24
CA THR A 56 26.53 -34.04 13.00
C THR A 56 26.98 -34.67 14.31
N ALA A 57 26.19 -35.59 14.87
CA ALA A 57 26.46 -36.20 16.18
C ALA A 57 26.38 -37.73 16.14
N GLY A 58 26.88 -38.38 17.20
CA GLY A 58 26.65 -39.81 17.40
C GLY A 58 25.17 -40.15 17.68
N PRO A 59 24.81 -41.44 17.75
CA PRO A 59 23.42 -41.89 17.97
C PRO A 59 22.76 -41.40 19.26
N GLN A 60 23.54 -40.92 20.23
CA GLN A 60 23.04 -40.42 21.53
C GLN A 60 22.89 -38.89 21.57
N GLY A 61 23.36 -38.17 20.53
CA GLY A 61 23.45 -36.71 20.57
C GLY A 61 24.42 -36.21 21.64
N ASP A 62 24.26 -34.95 22.05
CA ASP A 62 24.96 -34.35 23.19
C ASP A 62 24.09 -33.26 23.85
N THR A 63 24.56 -32.66 24.94
CA THR A 63 23.88 -31.56 25.62
C THR A 63 24.66 -30.26 25.44
N LEU A 64 24.06 -29.29 24.76
CA LEU A 64 24.54 -27.93 24.65
C LEU A 64 24.47 -27.23 26.02
N GLN A 65 25.59 -26.69 26.46
CA GLN A 65 25.78 -26.01 27.75
C GLN A 65 26.01 -24.51 27.62
N ALA A 66 26.69 -24.07 26.55
CA ALA A 66 26.87 -22.66 26.25
C ALA A 66 27.18 -22.45 24.76
N LEU A 67 26.91 -21.23 24.30
CA LEU A 67 27.32 -20.71 23.01
C LEU A 67 27.66 -19.23 23.16
N SER A 68 28.78 -18.82 22.58
CA SER A 68 29.16 -17.41 22.41
C SER A 68 29.20 -17.09 20.92
N ILE A 69 28.77 -15.89 20.55
CA ILE A 69 28.84 -15.38 19.18
C ILE A 69 29.39 -13.96 19.19
N ASP A 70 30.10 -13.59 18.13
CA ASP A 70 30.70 -12.28 17.96
C ASP A 70 30.21 -11.64 16.65
N ASN A 71 29.98 -10.32 16.65
CA ASN A 71 29.80 -9.55 15.43
C ASN A 71 31.16 -8.99 14.96
N TYR A 72 31.68 -9.54 13.86
CA TYR A 72 33.04 -9.32 13.37
C TYR A 72 33.24 -7.93 12.73
N MET A 73 34.36 -7.26 13.02
CA MET A 73 34.47 -5.77 12.97
C MET A 73 35.67 -5.18 12.19
N TRP A 74 36.38 -5.94 11.35
CA TRP A 74 37.67 -5.46 10.81
C TRP A 74 37.56 -4.30 9.80
N ASP A 75 36.45 -4.17 9.08
CA ASP A 75 36.29 -3.28 7.92
C ASP A 75 35.00 -2.44 7.91
N ASP A 76 34.05 -2.68 8.82
CA ASP A 76 32.76 -1.98 8.88
C ASP A 76 32.35 -1.65 10.33
N PRO A 77 31.54 -0.59 10.55
CA PRO A 77 30.87 -0.39 11.83
C PRO A 77 29.89 -1.57 12.09
N PRO A 78 30.07 -2.33 13.18
CA PRO A 78 29.21 -3.46 13.48
C PRO A 78 27.87 -2.99 14.05
N ALA A 79 26.82 -3.75 13.76
CA ALA A 79 25.52 -3.61 14.41
C ALA A 79 25.63 -3.90 15.92
N LEU A 80 25.15 -2.96 16.73
CA LEU A 80 25.23 -3.01 18.19
C LEU A 80 23.86 -3.20 18.83
N GLU A 81 23.81 -3.93 19.93
CA GLU A 81 22.66 -3.92 20.82
C GLU A 81 22.84 -2.84 21.91
N PRO A 82 21.82 -2.01 22.22
CA PRO A 82 20.46 -2.02 21.67
C PRO A 82 20.23 -1.05 20.50
N ALA A 83 21.28 -0.41 19.97
CA ALA A 83 21.15 0.68 19.01
C ALA A 83 20.61 0.21 17.65
N ASP A 84 21.22 -0.83 17.07
CA ASP A 84 20.89 -1.36 15.75
C ASP A 84 20.14 -2.69 15.82
N LEU A 85 20.40 -3.47 16.88
CA LEU A 85 19.69 -4.71 17.19
C LEU A 85 18.77 -4.44 18.38
N ALA A 86 17.53 -4.93 18.33
CA ALA A 86 16.60 -4.75 19.43
C ALA A 86 17.12 -5.42 20.71
N ALA A 87 16.97 -4.75 21.85
CA ALA A 87 17.45 -5.24 23.14
C ALA A 87 16.88 -6.65 23.46
N ASN A 88 17.73 -7.54 23.93
CA ASN A 88 17.43 -8.94 24.26
C ASN A 88 16.73 -9.70 23.13
N ASN A 89 17.13 -9.46 21.87
CA ASN A 89 16.54 -10.14 20.71
C ASN A 89 17.55 -10.84 19.80
N VAL A 90 18.77 -11.08 20.28
CA VAL A 90 19.67 -12.07 19.68
C VAL A 90 19.30 -13.43 20.27
N LYS A 91 18.74 -14.32 19.45
CA LYS A 91 18.09 -15.57 19.89
C LYS A 91 18.81 -16.78 19.33
N LEU A 92 18.91 -17.84 20.13
CA LEU A 92 19.35 -19.17 19.69
C LEU A 92 18.14 -20.08 19.52
N TRP A 93 18.07 -20.72 18.36
CA TRP A 93 17.05 -21.69 18.01
C TRP A 93 17.66 -23.05 17.68
N TYR A 94 16.91 -24.12 17.91
CA TYR A 94 17.25 -25.48 17.52
C TYR A 94 16.17 -26.07 16.62
N LEU A 95 16.58 -26.61 15.47
CA LEU A 95 15.76 -27.48 14.63
C LEU A 95 16.23 -28.93 14.81
N PRO A 96 15.34 -29.86 15.20
CA PRO A 96 15.71 -31.28 15.30
C PRO A 96 16.08 -31.94 13.97
N VAL A 97 15.61 -31.38 12.86
CA VAL A 97 15.93 -31.81 11.49
C VAL A 97 16.34 -30.59 10.70
N ASP A 98 17.59 -30.55 10.27
CA ASP A 98 18.11 -29.49 9.41
C ASP A 98 17.59 -29.65 7.99
N THR A 99 16.89 -28.63 7.50
CA THR A 99 16.39 -28.55 6.12
C THR A 99 17.15 -27.52 5.29
N GLY A 100 18.16 -26.88 5.88
CA GLY A 100 18.90 -25.76 5.28
C GLY A 100 18.12 -24.44 5.26
N THR A 101 16.91 -24.39 5.81
CA THR A 101 16.10 -23.17 5.88
C THR A 101 15.52 -23.02 7.28
N PHE A 102 15.67 -21.83 7.85
CA PHE A 102 15.09 -21.53 9.16
C PHE A 102 13.56 -21.37 9.07
N ASN A 103 12.86 -22.02 9.98
CA ASN A 103 11.42 -21.88 10.14
C ASN A 103 11.10 -21.70 11.64
N PRO A 104 10.73 -20.49 12.10
CA PRO A 104 10.46 -20.25 13.51
C PRO A 104 9.26 -21.06 14.05
N GLY A 105 8.33 -21.50 13.18
CA GLY A 105 7.20 -22.35 13.58
C GLY A 105 7.55 -23.82 13.82
N ALA A 106 8.70 -24.27 13.31
CA ALA A 106 9.22 -25.63 13.52
C ALA A 106 10.43 -25.67 14.48
N ALA A 107 11.04 -24.51 14.74
CA ALA A 107 12.18 -24.34 15.61
C ALA A 107 11.79 -24.29 17.09
N GLN A 108 12.65 -24.80 17.96
CA GLN A 108 12.57 -24.58 19.40
C GLN A 108 13.47 -23.41 19.80
N LEU A 109 12.94 -22.42 20.53
CA LEU A 109 13.76 -21.40 21.17
C LEU A 109 14.59 -22.03 22.28
N VAL A 110 15.92 -21.98 22.16
CA VAL A 110 16.87 -22.51 23.16
C VAL A 110 17.15 -21.45 24.22
N GLY A 111 17.33 -20.20 23.81
CA GLY A 111 17.60 -19.10 24.72
C GLY A 111 17.80 -17.77 24.01
N VAL A 112 17.95 -16.71 24.81
CA VAL A 112 18.25 -15.34 24.36
C VAL A 112 19.64 -15.00 24.86
N PHE A 113 20.52 -14.59 23.96
CA PHE A 113 21.88 -14.23 24.33
C PHE A 113 21.92 -12.94 25.16
N THR A 114 22.89 -12.85 26.05
CA THR A 114 23.20 -11.61 26.78
C THR A 114 24.32 -10.88 26.07
N PHE A 115 24.10 -9.61 25.73
CA PHE A 115 25.12 -8.77 25.12
C PHE A 115 26.25 -8.45 26.11
N THR A 116 27.50 -8.76 25.71
CA THR A 116 28.71 -8.49 26.48
C THR A 116 29.61 -7.57 25.66
N ALA A 117 29.62 -6.28 26.00
CA ALA A 117 30.59 -5.34 25.44
C ALA A 117 31.99 -5.61 26.04
N SER A 118 32.81 -6.43 25.39
CA SER A 118 34.18 -6.70 25.84
C SER A 118 35.21 -5.93 24.99
N ARG A 119 36.39 -5.66 25.58
CA ARG A 119 37.50 -4.94 24.93
C ARG A 119 38.10 -5.81 23.81
N GLY A 120 37.48 -5.82 22.64
CA GLY A 120 37.99 -6.50 21.45
C GLY A 120 36.92 -7.10 20.53
N GLY A 121 35.65 -7.15 20.97
CA GLY A 121 34.54 -7.67 20.17
C GLY A 121 33.18 -7.32 20.77
N TYR A 122 32.19 -7.19 19.91
CA TYR A 122 30.79 -7.08 20.29
C TYR A 122 30.23 -8.50 20.34
N GLY A 123 30.23 -9.06 21.54
CA GLY A 123 29.94 -10.47 21.78
C GLY A 123 28.61 -10.68 22.48
N TRP A 124 28.07 -11.87 22.32
CA TRP A 124 26.82 -12.32 22.91
C TRP A 124 27.04 -13.70 23.50
N ASP A 125 26.78 -13.83 24.79
CA ASP A 125 27.00 -15.07 25.51
C ASP A 125 25.67 -15.67 25.96
N LEU A 126 25.52 -16.98 25.78
CA LEU A 126 24.44 -17.77 26.30
C LEU A 126 25.03 -18.95 27.06
N THR A 127 24.85 -18.96 28.39
CA THR A 127 25.46 -19.95 29.29
C THR A 127 24.40 -20.63 30.15
N GLY A 128 24.77 -21.73 30.81
CA GLY A 128 23.87 -22.46 31.71
C GLY A 128 22.76 -23.23 30.99
N LEU A 129 22.98 -23.57 29.72
CA LEU A 129 22.05 -24.37 28.93
C LEU A 129 22.08 -25.84 29.38
N SER A 130 20.97 -26.52 29.15
CA SER A 130 20.86 -27.98 29.26
C SER A 130 19.98 -28.48 28.12
N HIS A 131 20.34 -28.09 26.90
CA HIS A 131 19.54 -28.37 25.71
C HIS A 131 20.14 -29.54 24.94
N TRP A 132 19.35 -30.58 24.69
CA TRP A 132 19.83 -31.74 23.92
C TRP A 132 19.91 -31.40 22.43
N VAL A 133 21.02 -31.78 21.80
CA VAL A 133 21.27 -31.63 20.37
C VAL A 133 21.53 -32.99 19.73
N GLY A 134 20.73 -33.33 18.73
CA GLY A 134 20.77 -34.59 18.01
C GLY A 134 21.48 -34.52 16.66
N ASN A 135 21.87 -35.70 16.16
CA ASN A 135 22.42 -35.87 14.82
C ASN A 135 21.41 -35.44 13.74
N GLY A 136 21.86 -34.63 12.77
CA GLY A 136 21.03 -34.13 11.69
C GLY A 136 20.14 -32.95 12.06
N GLY A 137 20.30 -32.40 13.29
CA GLY A 137 19.69 -31.13 13.67
C GLY A 137 20.55 -29.93 13.30
N ALA A 138 20.08 -28.72 13.64
CA ALA A 138 20.84 -27.49 13.43
C ALA A 138 20.50 -26.43 14.48
N LEU A 139 21.49 -25.59 14.79
CA LEU A 139 21.31 -24.36 15.55
C LEU A 139 21.21 -23.17 14.60
N TYR A 140 20.31 -22.25 14.91
CA TYR A 140 20.19 -20.98 14.19
C TYR A 140 20.29 -19.82 15.16
N VAL A 141 21.07 -18.82 14.79
CA VAL A 141 21.07 -17.53 15.48
C VAL A 141 20.28 -16.55 14.65
N THR A 142 19.35 -15.88 15.31
CA THR A 142 18.55 -14.83 14.68
C THR A 142 18.64 -13.52 15.44
N VAL A 143 18.53 -12.41 14.73
CA VAL A 143 18.45 -11.07 15.31
C VAL A 143 17.14 -10.39 14.94
N LYS A 144 16.64 -9.55 15.85
CA LYS A 144 15.65 -8.53 15.52
C LYS A 144 16.37 -7.19 15.31
N ILE A 145 16.13 -6.53 14.19
CA ILE A 145 16.64 -5.17 13.97
C ILE A 145 15.83 -4.18 14.82
N SER A 146 16.51 -3.18 15.39
CA SER A 146 15.85 -2.14 16.18
C SER A 146 14.87 -1.33 15.32
N ASP A 147 14.03 -0.53 15.97
CA ASP A 147 13.03 0.28 15.27
C ASP A 147 13.68 1.51 14.59
N SER A 148 14.83 1.97 15.10
CA SER A 148 15.60 3.11 14.58
C SER A 148 17.10 2.79 14.48
N PRO A 149 17.51 1.81 13.65
CA PRO A 149 18.91 1.39 13.59
C PRO A 149 19.77 2.40 12.80
N THR A 150 21.08 2.33 13.01
CA THR A 150 22.04 3.11 12.21
C THR A 150 22.21 2.47 10.84
N ALA A 151 21.78 3.17 9.79
CA ALA A 151 21.93 2.70 8.43
C ALA A 151 23.41 2.46 8.07
N GLY A 152 23.69 1.32 7.45
CA GLY A 152 25.03 0.93 7.01
C GLY A 152 25.81 0.08 8.01
N ASN A 153 25.37 -0.02 9.27
CA ASN A 153 25.96 -0.95 10.23
C ASN A 153 25.70 -2.39 9.79
N ALA A 154 26.68 -3.28 10.02
CA ALA A 154 26.65 -4.63 9.48
C ALA A 154 26.46 -5.70 10.57
N CYS A 155 25.66 -6.71 10.25
CA CYS A 155 25.61 -7.99 10.93
C CYS A 155 26.56 -8.96 10.20
N ARG A 156 27.68 -9.29 10.85
CA ARG A 156 28.68 -10.29 10.41
C ARG A 156 28.94 -11.23 11.58
N PHE A 157 27.95 -12.04 11.90
CA PHE A 157 28.03 -12.92 13.07
C PHE A 157 28.94 -14.12 12.79
N THR A 158 29.72 -14.47 13.80
CA THR A 158 30.57 -15.65 13.83
C THR A 158 30.46 -16.32 15.20
N VAL A 159 30.86 -17.59 15.29
CA VAL A 159 30.97 -18.24 16.61
C VAL A 159 32.14 -17.62 17.36
N GLY A 160 31.89 -17.22 18.61
CA GLY A 160 32.86 -16.52 19.42
C GLY A 160 34.02 -17.42 19.85
N SER A 161 35.13 -16.78 20.21
CA SER A 161 36.37 -17.45 20.66
C SER A 161 36.19 -18.27 21.96
N SER A 162 35.09 -18.08 22.67
CA SER A 162 34.66 -18.84 23.85
C SER A 162 33.59 -19.87 23.44
N ASN A 163 34.09 -20.98 22.88
CA ASN A 163 33.43 -22.15 22.29
C ASN A 163 31.94 -22.48 22.57
N LEU A 164 31.31 -23.11 21.57
CA LEU A 164 30.17 -24.01 21.73
C LEU A 164 30.57 -25.14 22.69
N LEU A 165 29.99 -25.16 23.90
CA LEU A 165 30.33 -26.10 24.96
C LEU A 165 29.25 -27.18 25.08
N THR A 166 29.65 -28.45 25.13
CA THR A 166 28.77 -29.57 25.47
C THR A 166 29.22 -30.30 26.73
N ALA A 167 28.32 -31.12 27.28
CA ALA A 167 28.66 -32.08 28.32
C ALA A 167 29.79 -33.04 27.89
N GLY A 168 29.94 -33.29 26.58
CA GLY A 168 31.04 -34.04 25.97
C GLY A 168 32.41 -33.34 25.94
N GLY A 169 32.45 -32.01 26.08
CA GLY A 169 33.62 -31.16 25.81
C GLY A 169 33.31 -30.01 24.84
N ALA A 170 34.33 -29.26 24.41
CA ALA A 170 34.15 -28.32 23.29
C ALA A 170 33.95 -29.09 21.98
N PHE A 171 33.14 -28.56 21.05
CA PHE A 171 32.96 -29.22 19.75
C PHE A 171 34.30 -29.27 19.00
N PRO A 172 34.72 -30.44 18.51
CA PRO A 172 35.88 -30.52 17.64
C PRO A 172 35.54 -29.90 16.27
N GLY A 173 36.38 -28.98 15.79
CA GLY A 173 36.34 -28.52 14.40
C GLY A 173 35.50 -27.27 14.08
N MET A 174 35.30 -26.33 15.00
CA MET A 174 34.68 -25.04 14.64
C MET A 174 35.61 -24.20 13.75
N ASP A 175 35.70 -24.55 12.47
CA ASP A 175 36.28 -23.68 11.45
C ASP A 175 35.28 -22.55 11.21
N LEU A 176 35.65 -21.34 11.63
CA LEU A 176 34.84 -20.15 11.35
C LEU A 176 34.74 -19.98 9.82
N PRO A 177 33.59 -19.53 9.30
CA PRO A 177 33.52 -19.15 7.90
C PRO A 177 34.61 -18.09 7.64
N VAL A 178 35.44 -18.35 6.63
CA VAL A 178 36.67 -17.57 6.34
C VAL A 178 36.33 -16.10 6.00
N SER A 179 35.06 -15.82 5.69
CA SER A 179 34.50 -14.48 5.58
C SER A 179 32.96 -14.53 5.73
N PRO A 180 32.38 -14.31 6.93
CA PRO A 180 30.92 -14.31 7.07
C PRO A 180 30.29 -13.21 6.20
N PRO A 181 29.09 -13.44 5.63
CA PRO A 181 28.43 -12.49 4.75
C PRO A 181 28.14 -11.18 5.48
N ARG A 182 28.37 -10.06 4.78
CA ARG A 182 28.04 -8.71 5.25
C ARG A 182 26.56 -8.44 5.05
N LEU A 183 25.77 -8.56 6.11
CA LEU A 183 24.34 -8.26 6.09
C LEU A 183 24.14 -6.82 6.62
N VAL A 184 23.63 -5.91 5.80
CA VAL A 184 23.64 -4.47 6.05
C VAL A 184 22.30 -4.01 6.62
N ILE A 185 22.31 -3.25 7.71
CA ILE A 185 21.09 -2.71 8.30
C ILE A 185 20.68 -1.43 7.58
N THR A 186 19.37 -1.28 7.34
CA THR A 186 18.75 -0.07 6.80
C THR A 186 17.95 0.63 7.90
N SER A 187 17.86 1.96 7.84
CA SER A 187 17.07 2.74 8.79
C SER A 187 15.60 2.91 8.38
N VAL A 188 15.17 2.29 7.27
CA VAL A 188 13.82 2.45 6.73
C VAL A 188 12.98 1.26 7.18
N CYS A 189 11.84 1.53 7.79
CA CYS A 189 10.85 0.50 8.09
C CYS A 189 9.92 0.34 6.88
N PRO A 190 9.56 -0.88 6.47
CA PRO A 190 8.57 -1.08 5.42
C PRO A 190 7.24 -0.43 5.77
N ALA A 191 6.54 0.08 4.76
CA ALA A 191 5.20 0.62 4.90
C ALA A 191 4.23 -0.48 5.35
N ASP A 192 3.52 -0.24 6.46
CA ASP A 192 2.59 -1.21 7.05
C ASP A 192 1.27 -1.26 6.27
N HIS A 193 0.59 -0.12 6.16
CA HIS A 193 -0.70 -0.03 5.48
C HIS A 193 -0.96 1.34 4.86
N LEU A 194 -1.90 1.39 3.92
CA LEU A 194 -2.42 2.62 3.35
C LEU A 194 -3.86 2.83 3.84
N THR A 195 -4.19 4.03 4.32
CA THR A 195 -5.57 4.35 4.70
C THR A 195 -6.28 5.16 3.63
N VAL A 196 -7.57 4.88 3.42
CA VAL A 196 -8.38 5.53 2.39
C VAL A 196 -9.77 5.89 2.93
N SER A 197 -10.31 7.00 2.46
CA SER A 197 -11.70 7.41 2.71
C SER A 197 -12.24 8.15 1.50
N HIS A 198 -13.54 8.06 1.21
CA HIS A 198 -14.16 8.74 0.07
C HIS A 198 -15.21 9.76 0.47
N THR A 199 -15.43 10.70 -0.44
CA THR A 199 -16.60 11.58 -0.44
C THR A 199 -17.21 11.58 -1.83
N ASN A 200 -18.54 11.50 -1.86
CA ASN A 200 -19.27 11.61 -3.11
C ASN A 200 -19.37 13.06 -3.55
N THR A 201 -19.09 13.28 -4.82
CA THR A 201 -19.09 14.61 -5.43
C THR A 201 -19.92 14.59 -6.72
N GLY A 202 -20.14 15.77 -7.29
CA GLY A 202 -20.78 15.91 -8.60
C GLY A 202 -22.31 15.95 -8.58
N GLN A 203 -22.84 16.38 -9.73
CA GLN A 203 -24.28 16.45 -9.99
C GLN A 203 -24.79 15.07 -10.42
N ILE A 204 -25.95 14.67 -9.89
CA ILE A 204 -26.57 13.36 -10.19
C ILE A 204 -27.17 13.26 -11.60
N LEU A 205 -27.34 14.40 -12.29
CA LEU A 205 -27.84 14.48 -13.65
C LEU A 205 -26.73 15.00 -14.56
N LEU A 206 -26.36 14.21 -15.55
CA LEU A 206 -25.32 14.50 -16.51
C LEU A 206 -25.92 14.64 -17.91
N SER A 207 -25.31 15.49 -18.74
CA SER A 207 -25.57 15.51 -20.18
C SER A 207 -24.58 14.60 -20.92
N THR A 208 -24.96 14.03 -22.05
CA THR A 208 -24.04 13.29 -22.94
C THR A 208 -22.79 14.12 -23.25
N GLY A 209 -21.61 13.56 -23.04
CA GLY A 209 -20.32 14.24 -23.26
C GLY A 209 -19.92 15.24 -22.16
N GLN A 210 -20.68 15.35 -21.07
CA GLN A 210 -20.34 16.24 -19.96
C GLN A 210 -19.18 15.68 -19.13
N THR A 211 -18.18 16.51 -18.83
CA THR A 211 -17.17 16.21 -17.82
C THR A 211 -17.77 16.34 -16.41
N PHE A 212 -17.46 15.39 -15.54
CA PHE A 212 -17.96 15.37 -14.17
C PHE A 212 -16.97 14.73 -13.21
N THR A 213 -17.17 14.99 -11.93
CA THR A 213 -16.37 14.45 -10.82
C THR A 213 -17.28 13.60 -9.94
N PRO A 214 -17.24 12.26 -10.04
CA PRO A 214 -18.12 11.39 -9.26
C PRO A 214 -17.77 11.25 -7.78
N MET A 215 -16.48 11.29 -7.45
CA MET A 215 -15.99 11.06 -6.09
C MET A 215 -14.59 11.63 -5.90
N GLN A 216 -14.27 11.95 -4.66
CA GLN A 216 -12.91 12.29 -4.22
C GLN A 216 -12.48 11.31 -3.13
N PHE A 217 -11.18 11.03 -3.09
CA PHE A 217 -10.54 10.16 -2.12
C PHE A 217 -9.50 10.93 -1.33
N ARG A 218 -9.43 10.65 -0.04
CA ARG A 218 -8.29 10.99 0.80
C ARG A 218 -7.53 9.70 1.07
N ILE A 219 -6.25 9.69 0.71
CA ILE A 219 -5.36 8.54 0.83
C ILE A 219 -4.16 8.95 1.67
N ALA A 220 -3.80 8.16 2.68
CA ALA A 220 -2.67 8.48 3.56
C ALA A 220 -1.77 7.27 3.81
N ASN A 221 -0.48 7.54 3.94
CA ASN A 221 0.52 6.62 4.48
C ASN A 221 0.73 6.98 5.95
N PRO A 222 -0.10 6.44 6.87
CA PRO A 222 -0.02 6.81 8.27
C PRO A 222 1.32 6.34 8.86
N ASP A 223 1.97 7.24 9.57
CA ASP A 223 3.15 6.93 10.37
C ASP A 223 2.88 7.44 11.79
N PRO A 224 2.38 6.57 12.69
CA PRO A 224 2.03 6.96 14.06
C PRO A 224 3.25 7.37 14.88
N ASP A 225 4.45 6.92 14.49
CA ASP A 225 5.70 7.10 15.22
C ASP A 225 6.61 8.15 14.55
N TRP A 226 6.11 8.86 13.53
CA TRP A 226 6.84 9.93 12.85
C TRP A 226 7.25 11.06 13.82
N PRO A 227 8.50 11.56 13.76
CA PRO A 227 9.56 11.25 12.79
C PRO A 227 10.60 10.21 13.29
N LEU A 228 10.28 9.44 14.34
CA LEU A 228 11.26 8.60 15.05
C LEU A 228 11.67 7.35 14.26
N THR A 229 10.75 6.80 13.45
CA THR A 229 10.97 5.60 12.62
C THR A 229 10.50 5.90 11.20
N PRO A 230 11.39 6.24 10.25
CA PRO A 230 10.96 6.63 8.92
C PRO A 230 10.39 5.42 8.17
N LEU A 231 9.08 5.42 7.94
CA LEU A 231 8.44 4.45 7.06
C LEU A 231 8.83 4.70 5.59
N ALA A 232 8.87 3.64 4.80
CA ALA A 232 9.03 3.74 3.36
C ALA A 232 7.84 4.50 2.74
N PRO A 233 8.07 5.26 1.66
CA PRO A 233 6.97 5.79 0.85
C PRO A 233 6.14 4.65 0.26
N ILE A 234 4.85 4.91 -0.01
CA ILE A 234 3.98 4.00 -0.74
C ILE A 234 3.83 4.50 -2.18
N PHE A 235 4.03 3.61 -3.14
CA PHE A 235 3.81 3.88 -4.57
C PHE A 235 2.48 3.27 -5.04
N LEU A 236 1.65 4.08 -5.68
CA LEU A 236 0.37 3.68 -6.28
C LEU A 236 0.55 3.52 -7.79
N SER A 237 0.31 2.31 -8.30
CA SER A 237 0.50 1.98 -9.72
C SER A 237 -0.80 1.85 -10.51
N GLY A 238 -1.95 1.68 -9.83
CA GLY A 238 -3.24 1.71 -10.50
C GLY A 238 -4.44 1.49 -9.60
N LEU A 239 -5.59 1.95 -10.06
CA LEU A 239 -6.89 1.81 -9.40
C LEU A 239 -7.87 1.10 -10.33
N THR A 240 -8.56 0.09 -9.82
CA THR A 240 -9.61 -0.64 -10.53
C THR A 240 -10.98 -0.20 -10.02
N LEU A 241 -11.83 0.28 -10.91
CA LEU A 241 -13.22 0.67 -10.61
C LEU A 241 -14.21 -0.18 -11.41
N THR A 242 -15.38 -0.40 -10.85
CA THR A 242 -16.50 -1.02 -11.56
C THR A 242 -17.60 -0.02 -11.82
N VAL A 243 -18.37 -0.25 -12.89
CA VAL A 243 -19.56 0.55 -13.20
C VAL A 243 -20.78 -0.33 -12.98
N ARG A 244 -21.68 0.11 -12.11
CA ARG A 244 -22.92 -0.60 -11.79
C ARG A 244 -24.13 0.21 -12.18
N ASP A 245 -25.21 -0.48 -12.56
CA ASP A 245 -26.51 0.15 -12.77
C ASP A 245 -27.25 0.47 -11.46
N ALA A 246 -28.46 0.99 -11.59
CA ALA A 246 -29.35 1.29 -10.45
C ALA A 246 -29.70 0.05 -9.62
N ALA A 247 -29.77 -1.14 -10.24
CA ALA A 247 -30.06 -2.41 -9.58
C ALA A 247 -28.81 -3.06 -8.94
N GLY A 248 -27.62 -2.51 -9.16
CA GLY A 248 -26.35 -3.03 -8.66
C GLY A 248 -25.67 -4.03 -9.59
N SER A 249 -26.21 -4.26 -10.79
CA SER A 249 -25.60 -5.16 -11.79
C SER A 249 -24.39 -4.49 -12.42
N LEU A 250 -23.34 -5.27 -12.69
CA LEU A 250 -22.18 -4.79 -13.43
C LEU A 250 -22.58 -4.49 -14.88
N ILE A 251 -22.22 -3.31 -15.38
CA ILE A 251 -22.43 -2.90 -16.76
C ILE A 251 -21.10 -2.58 -17.44
N ALA A 252 -21.09 -2.52 -18.77
CA ALA A 252 -19.90 -2.14 -19.51
C ALA A 252 -19.52 -0.68 -19.21
N PRO A 253 -18.28 -0.38 -18.78
CA PRO A 253 -17.85 1.00 -18.55
C PRO A 253 -18.09 1.93 -19.74
N SER A 254 -17.85 1.46 -20.96
CA SER A 254 -18.08 2.26 -22.18
C SER A 254 -19.55 2.56 -22.48
N SER A 255 -20.49 1.91 -21.77
CA SER A 255 -21.92 2.22 -21.90
C SER A 255 -22.31 3.47 -21.10
N ALA A 256 -21.53 3.86 -20.10
CA ALA A 256 -21.81 5.01 -19.24
C ALA A 256 -20.79 6.13 -19.35
N LEU A 257 -19.58 5.82 -19.78
CA LEU A 257 -18.46 6.77 -19.83
C LEU A 257 -17.80 6.71 -21.21
N ASP A 258 -17.34 7.85 -21.70
CA ASP A 258 -16.37 7.90 -22.80
C ASP A 258 -14.94 7.87 -22.26
N GLN A 259 -14.72 8.47 -21.09
CA GLN A 259 -13.40 8.55 -20.46
C GLN A 259 -13.53 8.53 -18.94
N ILE A 260 -12.50 8.03 -18.26
CA ILE A 260 -12.35 8.09 -16.80
C ILE A 260 -10.88 8.31 -16.43
N GLY A 261 -10.65 9.06 -15.35
CA GLY A 261 -9.31 9.38 -14.91
C GLY A 261 -9.24 9.68 -13.43
N VAL A 262 -7.99 9.80 -12.96
CA VAL A 262 -7.66 10.22 -11.60
C VAL A 262 -6.78 11.44 -11.69
N ARG A 263 -7.08 12.46 -10.89
CA ARG A 263 -6.28 13.67 -10.72
C ARG A 263 -5.82 13.76 -9.27
N ASP A 264 -4.53 13.95 -9.05
CA ASP A 264 -4.01 14.39 -7.75
C ASP A 264 -4.28 15.89 -7.59
N LEU A 265 -5.03 16.27 -6.55
CA LEU A 265 -5.40 17.66 -6.30
C LEU A 265 -4.25 18.48 -5.71
N ASP A 266 -3.22 17.82 -5.17
CA ASP A 266 -2.07 18.44 -4.54
C ASP A 266 -0.92 18.62 -5.55
N THR A 267 -0.73 17.69 -6.48
CA THR A 267 0.34 17.77 -7.51
C THR A 267 -0.16 18.12 -8.93
N GLY A 268 -1.46 17.98 -9.20
CA GLY A 268 -2.05 18.21 -10.51
C GLY A 268 -1.81 17.08 -11.52
N ILE A 269 -1.11 16.01 -11.14
CA ILE A 269 -0.88 14.84 -12.00
C ILE A 269 -2.22 14.21 -12.35
N PHE A 270 -2.44 13.95 -13.63
CA PHE A 270 -3.66 13.29 -14.12
C PHE A 270 -3.31 12.07 -14.96
N THR A 271 -4.10 11.02 -14.79
CA THR A 271 -4.14 9.90 -15.72
C THR A 271 -5.55 9.78 -16.27
N LEU A 272 -5.65 9.51 -17.57
CA LEU A 272 -6.92 9.44 -18.29
C LEU A 272 -6.94 8.18 -19.15
N VAL A 273 -8.03 7.43 -19.04
CA VAL A 273 -8.32 6.24 -19.85
C VAL A 273 -9.48 6.58 -20.76
N SER A 274 -9.25 6.51 -22.07
CA SER A 274 -10.24 6.80 -23.12
C SER A 274 -10.70 5.56 -23.89
N SER A 275 -9.99 4.44 -23.77
CA SER A 275 -10.38 3.14 -24.32
C SER A 275 -11.00 2.29 -23.23
N LEU A 276 -12.28 2.50 -22.96
CA LEU A 276 -13.00 1.81 -21.90
C LEU A 276 -13.53 0.43 -22.34
N PRO A 277 -13.60 -0.56 -21.45
CA PRO A 277 -14.13 -1.88 -21.78
C PRO A 277 -15.59 -1.82 -22.27
N ALA A 278 -15.86 -2.50 -23.38
CA ALA A 278 -17.20 -2.68 -23.93
C ALA A 278 -17.97 -3.88 -23.33
N ALA A 279 -17.27 -4.73 -22.57
CA ALA A 279 -17.87 -5.79 -21.77
C ALA A 279 -18.13 -5.31 -20.35
N ALA A 280 -19.07 -5.94 -19.64
CA ALA A 280 -19.32 -5.72 -18.22
C ALA A 280 -18.17 -6.28 -17.37
N VAL A 281 -17.08 -5.52 -17.29
CA VAL A 281 -15.85 -5.84 -16.55
C VAL A 281 -15.32 -4.59 -15.84
N PRO A 282 -14.51 -4.73 -14.78
CA PRO A 282 -13.84 -3.60 -14.14
C PRO A 282 -12.94 -2.82 -15.11
N CYS A 283 -12.81 -1.51 -14.89
CA CYS A 283 -11.91 -0.62 -15.59
C CYS A 283 -10.65 -0.34 -14.74
N TYR A 284 -9.48 -0.55 -15.32
CA TYR A 284 -8.19 -0.23 -14.70
C TYR A 284 -7.74 1.18 -15.11
N ILE A 285 -7.38 2.00 -14.13
CA ILE A 285 -6.82 3.34 -14.31
C ILE A 285 -5.38 3.30 -13.83
N PRO A 286 -4.37 3.48 -14.71
CA PRO A 286 -2.98 3.53 -14.27
C PRO A 286 -2.76 4.73 -13.36
N LEU A 287 -1.85 4.58 -12.39
CA LEU A 287 -1.43 5.63 -11.48
C LEU A 287 0.10 5.68 -11.43
N SER A 288 0.64 6.84 -11.05
CA SER A 288 2.06 7.02 -10.74
C SER A 288 2.15 8.06 -9.62
N VAL A 289 1.64 7.69 -8.45
CA VAL A 289 1.55 8.57 -7.28
C VAL A 289 2.41 7.97 -6.16
N SER A 290 3.31 8.77 -5.60
CA SER A 290 4.10 8.39 -4.41
C SER A 290 3.60 9.17 -3.20
N ILE A 291 3.34 8.47 -2.10
CA ILE A 291 2.87 9.03 -0.84
C ILE A 291 3.97 8.82 0.19
N GLN A 292 4.55 9.92 0.66
CA GLN A 292 5.61 9.87 1.68
C GLN A 292 5.06 9.40 3.03
N ALA A 293 5.92 8.94 3.92
CA ALA A 293 5.53 8.64 5.30
C ALA A 293 4.89 9.87 5.97
N ALA A 294 3.88 9.63 6.81
CA ALA A 294 3.06 10.64 7.46
C ALA A 294 2.32 11.61 6.51
N ASP A 295 2.31 11.35 5.20
CA ASP A 295 1.69 12.22 4.19
C ASP A 295 0.27 11.77 3.85
N THR A 296 -0.51 12.73 3.36
CA THR A 296 -1.87 12.51 2.87
C THR A 296 -2.03 13.17 1.51
N ARG A 297 -2.59 12.44 0.55
CA ARG A 297 -2.96 12.94 -0.77
C ARG A 297 -4.46 12.95 -0.98
N ARG A 298 -4.93 13.92 -1.75
CA ARG A 298 -6.31 14.00 -2.22
C ARG A 298 -6.37 13.66 -3.70
N LEU A 299 -7.03 12.56 -4.02
CA LEU A 299 -7.25 12.12 -5.39
C LEU A 299 -8.69 12.39 -5.80
N GLU A 300 -8.88 12.85 -7.03
CA GLU A 300 -10.18 13.13 -7.61
C GLU A 300 -10.41 12.17 -8.77
N ILE A 301 -11.53 11.44 -8.75
CA ILE A 301 -11.99 10.70 -9.92
C ILE A 301 -12.77 11.68 -10.78
N PHE A 302 -12.43 11.74 -12.06
CA PHE A 302 -13.16 12.52 -13.05
C PHE A 302 -13.46 11.66 -14.27
N GLY A 303 -14.51 11.99 -15.00
CA GLY A 303 -14.90 11.27 -16.20
C GLY A 303 -15.64 12.15 -17.18
N ILE A 304 -15.84 11.60 -18.39
CA ILE A 304 -16.71 12.17 -19.41
C ILE A 304 -17.87 11.21 -19.59
N ALA A 305 -19.09 11.70 -19.36
CA ALA A 305 -20.31 10.94 -19.56
C ALA A 305 -20.44 10.49 -21.01
N CYS A 306 -20.94 9.28 -21.25
CA CYS A 306 -21.03 8.70 -22.58
C CYS A 306 -21.69 9.67 -23.59
N SER A 307 -21.06 9.87 -24.74
CA SER A 307 -21.60 10.72 -25.82
C SER A 307 -22.60 9.98 -26.72
N ASN A 308 -22.89 8.70 -26.46
CA ASN A 308 -23.84 7.94 -27.25
C ASN A 308 -25.25 8.53 -27.08
N THR A 309 -25.85 8.95 -28.20
CA THR A 309 -27.18 9.57 -28.25
C THR A 309 -28.28 8.62 -28.71
N THR A 310 -27.95 7.36 -28.99
CA THR A 310 -28.89 6.38 -29.58
C THR A 310 -29.63 5.54 -28.55
N THR A 311 -29.04 5.34 -27.37
CA THR A 311 -29.64 4.58 -26.26
C THR A 311 -29.52 5.41 -25.00
N VAL A 312 -30.59 5.45 -24.20
CA VAL A 312 -30.54 6.07 -22.87
C VAL A 312 -29.66 5.16 -22.00
N VAL A 313 -28.62 5.74 -21.42
CA VAL A 313 -27.80 5.02 -20.44
C VAL A 313 -28.62 4.89 -19.17
N ALA A 314 -28.88 3.65 -18.75
CA ALA A 314 -29.49 3.38 -17.46
C ALA A 314 -28.65 4.01 -16.35
N ALA A 315 -29.29 4.53 -15.31
CA ALA A 315 -28.59 5.21 -14.23
C ALA A 315 -27.46 4.34 -13.68
N PHE A 316 -26.29 4.95 -13.44
CA PHE A 316 -25.05 4.24 -13.12
C PHE A 316 -24.34 4.84 -11.90
N ARG A 317 -23.50 4.04 -11.26
CA ARG A 317 -22.57 4.48 -10.22
C ARG A 317 -21.20 3.87 -10.48
N LEU A 318 -20.15 4.53 -9.99
CA LEU A 318 -18.82 3.96 -9.91
C LEU A 318 -18.64 3.33 -8.53
N GLU A 319 -17.94 2.21 -8.50
CA GLU A 319 -17.65 1.48 -7.28
C GLU A 319 -16.19 1.05 -7.22
N TRP A 320 -15.54 1.42 -6.12
CA TRP A 320 -14.30 0.81 -5.65
C TRP A 320 -14.66 -0.29 -4.66
N ASN A 321 -14.59 -1.54 -5.13
CA ASN A 321 -15.19 -2.68 -4.44
C ASN A 321 -14.42 -3.14 -3.19
N ALA A 322 -13.09 -3.14 -3.23
CA ALA A 322 -12.24 -3.58 -2.11
C ALA A 322 -10.86 -2.89 -2.14
N GLY A 323 -10.17 -2.86 -0.99
CA GLY A 323 -8.82 -2.28 -0.89
C GLY A 323 -7.82 -2.87 -1.90
N THR A 324 -7.94 -4.16 -2.23
CA THR A 324 -7.11 -4.85 -3.23
C THR A 324 -7.31 -4.32 -4.66
N ASN A 325 -8.33 -3.51 -4.93
CA ASN A 325 -8.50 -2.84 -6.22
C ASN A 325 -7.59 -1.62 -6.41
N LEU A 326 -6.88 -1.16 -5.38
CA LEU A 326 -5.79 -0.20 -5.50
C LEU A 326 -4.45 -0.95 -5.38
N ALA A 327 -3.64 -0.87 -6.43
CA ALA A 327 -2.30 -1.43 -6.43
C ALA A 327 -1.36 -0.47 -5.70
N ALA A 328 -1.20 -0.70 -4.41
CA ALA A 328 -0.27 0.00 -3.52
C ALA A 328 0.90 -0.93 -3.18
N ALA A 329 2.13 -0.41 -3.30
CA ALA A 329 3.33 -1.13 -2.94
C ALA A 329 4.28 -0.25 -2.13
N ASP A 330 5.01 -0.88 -1.23
CA ASP A 330 6.15 -0.30 -0.55
C ASP A 330 7.19 0.12 -1.61
N ALA A 331 7.62 1.39 -1.61
CA ALA A 331 8.53 1.91 -2.62
C ALA A 331 9.98 1.41 -2.45
N TYR A 332 10.30 0.83 -1.29
CA TYR A 332 11.61 0.29 -0.97
C TYR A 332 11.73 -1.19 -1.39
N LEU A 333 10.75 -2.02 -1.05
CA LEU A 333 10.75 -3.47 -1.31
C LEU A 333 9.94 -3.89 -2.54
N GLY A 334 9.04 -3.03 -3.01
CA GLY A 334 8.08 -3.38 -4.07
C GLY A 334 6.99 -4.36 -3.61
N THR A 335 6.91 -4.68 -2.32
CA THR A 335 5.91 -5.57 -1.75
C THR A 335 4.56 -4.87 -1.64
N GLY A 336 3.47 -5.60 -1.87
CA GLY A 336 2.12 -5.05 -1.77
C GLY A 336 1.79 -4.58 -0.35
N VAL A 337 1.18 -3.41 -0.24
CA VAL A 337 0.77 -2.82 1.04
C VAL A 337 -0.76 -2.93 1.18
N PRO A 338 -1.29 -3.42 2.31
CA PRO A 338 -2.73 -3.51 2.53
C PRO A 338 -3.37 -2.11 2.53
N VAL A 339 -4.52 -2.01 1.85
CA VAL A 339 -5.30 -0.77 1.76
C VAL A 339 -6.55 -0.90 2.63
N LEU A 340 -6.68 -0.01 3.61
CA LEU A 340 -7.70 -0.05 4.67
C LEU A 340 -8.61 1.18 4.59
N ALA A 341 -9.92 0.97 4.78
CA ALA A 341 -10.86 2.07 4.88
C ALA A 341 -10.76 2.74 6.26
N LEU A 342 -10.70 4.07 6.31
CA LEU A 342 -10.61 4.88 7.53
C LEU A 342 -11.84 5.77 7.68
N GLY A 343 -12.67 5.50 8.71
CA GLY A 343 -13.93 6.22 8.90
C GLY A 343 -14.95 5.96 7.79
N ASP A 344 -14.79 4.85 7.08
CA ASP A 344 -15.49 4.50 5.86
C ASP A 344 -15.52 2.96 5.69
N ALA A 345 -16.15 2.44 4.64
CA ALA A 345 -16.17 1.01 4.35
C ALA A 345 -16.11 0.72 2.85
N PHE A 346 -15.50 -0.41 2.50
CA PHE A 346 -15.66 -0.99 1.18
C PHE A 346 -17.00 -1.74 1.08
N PRO A 347 -17.72 -1.68 -0.05
CA PRO A 347 -17.39 -0.93 -1.26
C PRO A 347 -17.61 0.59 -1.12
N MET A 348 -16.70 1.40 -1.66
CA MET A 348 -16.86 2.85 -1.76
C MET A 348 -17.55 3.18 -3.08
N THR A 349 -18.70 3.86 -3.04
CA THR A 349 -19.57 4.06 -4.21
C THR A 349 -19.93 5.51 -4.43
N SER A 350 -19.90 5.96 -5.69
CA SER A 350 -20.41 7.28 -6.06
C SER A 350 -21.92 7.42 -5.82
N ASN A 351 -22.40 8.65 -5.98
CA ASN A 351 -23.82 8.89 -6.26
C ASN A 351 -24.30 8.09 -7.48
N LEU A 352 -25.62 7.87 -7.57
CA LEU A 352 -26.26 7.33 -8.75
C LEU A 352 -26.47 8.45 -9.78
N PHE A 353 -25.81 8.34 -10.93
CA PHE A 353 -25.87 9.30 -12.03
C PHE A 353 -26.86 8.85 -13.09
N SER A 354 -27.53 9.78 -13.75
CA SER A 354 -28.30 9.52 -14.98
C SER A 354 -27.80 10.42 -16.11
N ILE A 355 -27.75 9.89 -17.34
CA ILE A 355 -27.28 10.63 -18.51
C ILE A 355 -28.47 10.99 -19.40
N ASN A 356 -28.69 12.29 -19.58
CA ASN A 356 -29.64 12.84 -20.52
C ASN A 356 -28.92 13.30 -21.79
N TYR A 357 -29.64 13.33 -22.91
CA TYR A 357 -29.13 13.95 -24.13
C TYR A 357 -28.82 15.42 -23.89
N ALA A 358 -27.63 15.87 -24.32
CA ALA A 358 -27.30 17.28 -24.27
C ALA A 358 -28.33 18.11 -25.05
N ALA A 359 -28.84 19.17 -24.44
CA ALA A 359 -29.74 20.10 -25.11
C ALA A 359 -28.96 20.89 -26.18
N LYS A 360 -29.35 20.74 -27.45
CA LYS A 360 -28.61 21.33 -28.58
C LYS A 360 -29.01 22.76 -28.89
N GLN A 361 -30.27 23.12 -28.65
CA GLN A 361 -30.81 24.43 -28.99
C GLN A 361 -31.95 24.82 -28.06
N ALA A 362 -32.04 26.12 -27.75
CA ALA A 362 -33.22 26.73 -27.18
C ALA A 362 -33.96 27.47 -28.31
N GLN A 363 -35.25 27.21 -28.49
CA GLN A 363 -36.07 28.01 -29.40
C GLN A 363 -36.66 29.18 -28.62
N VAL A 364 -36.52 30.38 -29.18
CA VAL A 364 -37.02 31.61 -28.55
C VAL A 364 -38.01 32.26 -29.50
N PHE A 365 -39.23 32.44 -29.03
CA PHE A 365 -40.27 33.19 -29.70
C PHE A 365 -40.53 34.47 -28.92
N HIS A 366 -40.87 35.54 -29.64
CA HIS A 366 -41.34 36.75 -29.02
C HIS A 366 -42.67 37.19 -29.63
N THR A 367 -43.49 37.86 -28.83
CA THR A 367 -44.75 38.44 -29.28
C THR A 367 -44.83 39.88 -28.79
N PRO A 368 -44.89 40.88 -29.69
CA PRO A 368 -45.10 42.26 -29.28
C PRO A 368 -46.47 42.38 -28.63
N VAL A 369 -46.53 42.99 -27.45
CA VAL A 369 -47.77 43.14 -26.68
C VAL A 369 -48.41 44.51 -26.95
N LEU A 370 -47.60 45.52 -27.25
CA LEU A 370 -48.09 46.85 -27.61
C LEU A 370 -48.48 46.89 -29.10
N PRO A 371 -49.69 47.37 -29.45
CA PRO A 371 -50.05 47.64 -30.84
C PRO A 371 -49.06 48.61 -31.51
N ALA A 372 -48.86 48.46 -32.82
CA ALA A 372 -48.04 49.39 -33.59
C ALA A 372 -48.60 50.83 -33.47
N GLY A 373 -47.71 51.79 -33.18
CA GLY A 373 -48.10 53.19 -32.97
C GLY A 373 -48.63 53.49 -31.56
N SER A 374 -48.59 52.54 -30.62
CA SER A 374 -48.93 52.81 -29.21
C SER A 374 -48.02 53.89 -28.63
N VAL A 375 -48.63 54.84 -27.93
CA VAL A 375 -47.92 55.90 -27.21
C VAL A 375 -47.78 55.48 -25.75
N VAL A 376 -46.54 55.32 -25.29
CA VAL A 376 -46.21 55.15 -23.87
C VAL A 376 -45.80 56.51 -23.32
N LEU A 377 -46.50 56.98 -22.29
CA LEU A 377 -46.20 58.29 -21.71
C LEU A 377 -44.97 58.22 -20.80
N LYS A 378 -44.20 59.31 -20.76
CA LYS A 378 -43.04 59.42 -19.85
C LYS A 378 -43.49 59.20 -18.40
N GLY A 379 -42.81 58.31 -17.70
CA GLY A 379 -43.12 57.97 -16.30
C GLY A 379 -44.18 56.87 -16.13
N GLN A 380 -44.76 56.36 -17.22
CA GLN A 380 -45.64 55.19 -17.15
C GLN A 380 -44.86 53.96 -16.65
N THR A 381 -45.42 53.26 -15.67
CA THR A 381 -44.82 52.06 -15.06
C THR A 381 -45.54 50.79 -15.51
N ASN A 382 -44.91 49.64 -15.30
CA ASN A 382 -45.47 48.31 -15.63
C ASN A 382 -45.91 48.17 -17.09
N VAL A 383 -45.20 48.83 -18.01
CA VAL A 383 -45.40 48.68 -19.45
C VAL A 383 -44.83 47.33 -19.85
N ASN A 384 -45.67 46.45 -20.40
CA ASN A 384 -45.23 45.19 -21.00
C ASN A 384 -45.14 45.36 -22.52
N PRO A 385 -43.94 45.58 -23.09
CA PRO A 385 -43.78 45.72 -24.54
C PRO A 385 -43.72 44.37 -25.27
N LEU A 386 -43.28 43.31 -24.59
CA LEU A 386 -42.81 42.09 -25.26
C LEU A 386 -42.95 40.87 -24.34
N ASN A 387 -43.58 39.82 -24.85
CA ASN A 387 -43.57 38.50 -24.23
C ASN A 387 -42.53 37.61 -24.89
N PHE A 388 -41.80 36.82 -24.09
CA PHE A 388 -40.89 35.78 -24.57
C PHE A 388 -41.44 34.39 -24.25
N THR A 389 -41.26 33.45 -25.18
CA THR A 389 -41.49 32.02 -24.95
C THR A 389 -40.20 31.27 -25.26
N PHE A 390 -39.67 30.57 -24.26
CA PHE A 390 -38.50 29.71 -24.38
C PHE A 390 -38.95 28.26 -24.46
N ILE A 391 -38.55 27.54 -25.49
CA ILE A 391 -38.90 26.13 -25.72
C ILE A 391 -37.61 25.32 -25.79
N ASN A 392 -37.54 24.26 -24.98
CA ASN A 392 -36.60 23.16 -25.19
C ASN A 392 -37.26 22.16 -26.14
N PRO A 393 -36.84 22.04 -27.42
CA PRO A 393 -37.49 21.16 -28.39
C PRO A 393 -37.12 19.67 -28.20
N GLY A 394 -36.37 19.35 -27.14
CA GLY A 394 -36.04 17.98 -26.77
C GLY A 394 -37.23 17.16 -26.28
N ASN A 395 -36.97 15.89 -26.01
CA ASN A 395 -37.93 14.97 -25.37
C ASN A 395 -37.67 14.85 -23.86
N SER A 396 -38.37 13.92 -23.19
CA SER A 396 -38.22 13.66 -21.74
C SER A 396 -36.81 13.27 -21.31
N ASN A 397 -35.94 12.87 -22.25
CA ASN A 397 -34.56 12.44 -21.99
C ASN A 397 -33.55 13.52 -22.38
N THR A 398 -34.01 14.72 -22.77
CA THR A 398 -33.13 15.85 -23.10
C THR A 398 -32.88 16.68 -21.84
N ALA A 399 -31.63 17.07 -21.63
CA ALA A 399 -31.23 17.93 -20.53
C ALA A 399 -32.04 19.23 -20.50
N ARG A 400 -32.22 19.78 -19.29
CA ARG A 400 -32.86 21.07 -19.09
C ARG A 400 -31.99 22.18 -19.70
N ILE A 401 -32.65 23.20 -20.25
CA ILE A 401 -32.01 24.44 -20.66
C ILE A 401 -32.26 25.48 -19.57
N ASP A 402 -31.18 26.08 -19.07
CA ASP A 402 -31.24 27.19 -18.12
C ASP A 402 -30.98 28.51 -18.82
N VAL A 403 -31.96 29.41 -18.79
CA VAL A 403 -31.84 30.78 -19.30
C VAL A 403 -31.37 31.68 -18.17
N THR A 404 -30.09 32.03 -18.16
CA THR A 404 -29.46 32.81 -17.07
C THR A 404 -29.35 34.29 -17.37
N ARG A 405 -29.37 34.67 -18.66
CA ARG A 405 -29.25 36.07 -19.09
C ARG A 405 -29.97 36.31 -20.41
N ILE A 406 -30.62 37.46 -20.49
CA ILE A 406 -31.20 38.01 -21.73
C ILE A 406 -30.61 39.40 -21.91
N THR A 407 -30.11 39.69 -23.11
CA THR A 407 -29.64 41.03 -23.50
C THR A 407 -30.62 41.60 -24.52
N LEU A 408 -31.12 42.81 -24.26
CA LEU A 408 -32.03 43.51 -25.15
C LEU A 408 -31.36 44.78 -25.67
N ALA A 409 -31.50 45.03 -26.96
CA ALA A 409 -31.12 46.29 -27.58
C ALA A 409 -32.37 47.15 -27.78
N VAL A 410 -32.23 48.46 -27.61
CA VAL A 410 -33.30 49.42 -27.90
C VAL A 410 -32.92 50.12 -29.18
N SER A 411 -33.87 50.26 -30.11
CA SER A 411 -33.66 50.96 -31.38
C SER A 411 -34.81 51.90 -31.69
N ASP A 412 -34.53 52.95 -32.45
CA ASP A 412 -35.55 53.83 -33.00
C ASP A 412 -36.24 53.22 -34.25
N ALA A 413 -37.19 53.96 -34.82
CA ALA A 413 -37.92 53.55 -36.02
C ALA A 413 -37.04 53.47 -37.29
N ALA A 414 -35.88 54.10 -37.28
CA ALA A 414 -34.88 54.01 -38.36
C ALA A 414 -33.88 52.86 -38.14
N GLY A 415 -33.97 52.15 -37.02
CA GLY A 415 -33.09 51.04 -36.66
C GLY A 415 -31.80 51.45 -35.95
N ASN A 416 -31.65 52.72 -35.56
CA ASN A 416 -30.47 53.15 -34.80
C ASN A 416 -30.57 52.70 -33.35
N THR A 417 -29.48 52.16 -32.80
CA THR A 417 -29.41 51.80 -31.38
C THR A 417 -29.54 53.04 -30.49
N LEU A 418 -30.44 52.97 -29.52
CA LEU A 418 -30.64 53.97 -28.48
C LEU A 418 -29.93 53.54 -27.19
N ASN A 419 -29.49 54.52 -26.39
CA ASN A 419 -29.07 54.26 -25.02
C ASN A 419 -30.31 53.79 -24.21
N PRO A 420 -30.30 52.58 -23.61
CA PRO A 420 -31.44 52.09 -22.84
C PRO A 420 -31.88 53.01 -21.69
N ALA A 421 -30.96 53.69 -21.02
CA ALA A 421 -31.24 54.65 -19.95
C ALA A 421 -31.96 55.93 -20.43
N SER A 422 -31.94 56.23 -21.74
CA SER A 422 -32.72 57.34 -22.30
C SER A 422 -34.20 56.98 -22.51
N VAL A 423 -34.52 55.67 -22.53
CA VAL A 423 -35.87 55.16 -22.81
C VAL A 423 -36.52 54.55 -21.57
N PHE A 424 -35.76 53.79 -20.79
CA PHE A 424 -36.24 53.10 -19.59
C PHE A 424 -35.49 53.60 -18.35
N SER A 425 -36.17 53.63 -17.20
CA SER A 425 -35.54 53.86 -15.90
C SER A 425 -35.33 52.58 -15.10
N ARG A 426 -36.05 51.50 -15.46
CA ARG A 426 -35.94 50.15 -14.89
C ARG A 426 -36.49 49.15 -15.91
N MET A 427 -35.89 47.96 -15.97
CA MET A 427 -36.40 46.84 -16.76
C MET A 427 -36.54 45.61 -15.88
N ALA A 428 -37.60 44.83 -16.10
CA ALA A 428 -37.83 43.59 -15.38
C ALA A 428 -38.43 42.54 -16.33
N ILE A 429 -38.15 41.27 -16.05
CA ILE A 429 -38.73 40.12 -16.75
C ILE A 429 -39.62 39.39 -15.75
N GLY A 430 -40.91 39.29 -16.05
CA GLY A 430 -41.89 38.66 -15.18
C GLY A 430 -43.25 38.45 -15.86
N GLY A 431 -44.14 37.79 -15.14
CA GLY A 431 -45.50 37.45 -15.62
C GLY A 431 -46.40 36.96 -14.49
N GLY A 432 -46.26 37.57 -13.30
CA GLY A 432 -46.84 37.13 -12.02
C GLY A 432 -45.78 36.70 -11.00
N ILE A 433 -44.63 36.20 -11.48
CA ILE A 433 -43.41 35.97 -10.71
C ILE A 433 -42.30 36.82 -11.36
N LEU A 434 -41.43 37.44 -10.55
CA LEU A 434 -40.26 38.18 -11.01
C LEU A 434 -39.10 37.20 -11.25
N TYR A 435 -38.57 37.17 -12.48
CA TYR A 435 -37.45 36.31 -12.85
C TYR A 435 -36.11 37.04 -12.87
N GLY A 436 -36.13 38.36 -13.09
CA GLY A 436 -34.93 39.19 -13.06
C GLY A 436 -35.26 40.65 -13.30
N GLU A 437 -34.38 41.53 -12.83
CA GLU A 437 -34.51 42.97 -13.02
C GLU A 437 -33.18 43.69 -13.14
N THR A 438 -33.23 44.83 -13.82
CA THR A 438 -32.14 45.79 -13.96
C THR A 438 -32.65 47.16 -13.52
N THR A 439 -32.14 47.64 -12.39
CA THR A 439 -32.45 48.98 -11.83
C THR A 439 -31.42 50.04 -12.23
N THR A 440 -30.27 49.61 -12.74
CA THR A 440 -29.22 50.48 -13.29
C THR A 440 -28.99 50.12 -14.75
N LEU A 441 -29.48 50.96 -15.66
CA LEU A 441 -29.35 50.77 -17.10
C LEU A 441 -28.06 51.45 -17.60
N PRO A 442 -27.31 50.81 -18.53
CA PRO A 442 -26.03 51.31 -19.03
C PRO A 442 -26.16 52.53 -19.94
#